data_AF-A0A1V4ZGA3-F1
#
_entry.id   AF-A0A1V4ZGA3-F1
#
_cell.length_a   1.000
_cell.length_b   1.000
_cell.length_c   1.000
_cell.angle_alpha   90.00
_cell.angle_beta   90.00
_cell.angle_gamma   90.00
#
_symmetry.space_group_name_H-M   'P 1'
#
loop_
_entity.id
_entity.type
_entity.pdbx_description
1 polymer ?
#
loop_
_entity_poly.entity_id
_entity_poly.type
_entity_poly.pdbx_seq_one_letter_code
_entity_poly.pdbx_strand_id
1 'polypeptide(L)'
;MVDDSGISSLILGVVGIWIGFLLTMIGIFVRKGYMKAREYNYRPMMPKFMKEMSDEELESVNRRFVGHVIWVGLLMVLLSVVNIYSALNGGGQDAFVLFFIPLLLLLVLSAVAFVAIYRYSKTKKVEGAGP
;
A
#
# COMPACT_ATOMS: atom_id res chain seq x y z
N MET A 1 -8.74 -21.61 -30.89
CA MET A 1 -7.33 -21.21 -30.75
C MET A 1 -7.25 -20.31 -29.55
N VAL A 2 -6.31 -20.54 -28.63
CA VAL A 2 -6.02 -19.56 -27.58
C VAL A 2 -5.11 -18.53 -28.25
N ASP A 3 -5.65 -17.36 -28.58
CA ASP A 3 -4.84 -16.27 -29.15
C ASP A 3 -3.83 -15.78 -28.10
N ASP A 4 -2.66 -15.33 -28.54
CA ASP A 4 -1.55 -14.87 -27.68
C ASP A 4 -1.95 -13.78 -26.66
N SER A 5 -3.06 -13.08 -26.93
CA SER A 5 -3.70 -12.13 -26.01
C SER A 5 -4.24 -12.78 -24.73
N GLY A 6 -4.81 -13.99 -24.81
CA GLY A 6 -5.35 -14.71 -23.66
C GLY A 6 -4.26 -15.18 -22.71
N ILE A 7 -3.12 -15.65 -23.25
CA ILE A 7 -1.95 -16.07 -22.47
C ILE A 7 -1.35 -14.86 -21.72
N SER A 8 -1.24 -13.72 -22.39
CA SER A 8 -0.70 -12.49 -21.78
C SER A 8 -1.56 -12.01 -20.60
N SER A 9 -2.89 -12.00 -20.75
CA SER A 9 -3.83 -11.64 -19.67
C SER A 9 -3.75 -12.60 -18.48
N LEU A 10 -3.57 -13.90 -18.75
CA LEU A 10 -3.47 -14.94 -17.73
C LEU A 10 -2.18 -14.79 -16.91
N ILE A 11 -1.04 -14.55 -17.58
CA ILE A 11 0.24 -14.26 -16.91
C ILE A 11 0.12 -13.01 -16.04
N LEU A 12 -0.48 -11.93 -16.56
CA LEU A 12 -0.67 -10.69 -15.80
C LEU A 12 -1.52 -10.92 -14.56
N GLY A 13 -2.63 -11.66 -14.69
CA GLY A 13 -3.45 -12.03 -13.54
C GLY A 13 -2.66 -12.80 -12.48
N VAL A 14 -1.85 -13.80 -12.85
CA VAL A 14 -1.02 -14.52 -11.89
C VAL A 14 -0.02 -13.59 -11.19
N VAL A 15 0.63 -12.69 -11.95
CA VAL A 15 1.58 -11.72 -11.39
C VAL A 15 0.90 -10.77 -10.39
N GLY A 16 -0.33 -10.33 -10.65
CA GLY A 16 -1.03 -9.43 -9.71
C GLY A 16 -1.51 -10.09 -8.45
N ILE A 17 -1.83 -11.39 -8.51
CA ILE A 17 -2.07 -12.17 -7.30
C ILE A 17 -0.81 -12.17 -6.43
N TRP A 18 0.36 -12.45 -7.02
CA TRP A 18 1.64 -12.42 -6.30
C TRP A 18 1.95 -11.05 -5.70
N ILE A 19 1.79 -9.98 -6.46
CA ILE A 19 2.01 -8.61 -5.98
C ILE A 19 1.01 -8.26 -4.86
N GLY A 20 -0.27 -8.59 -5.03
CA GLY A 20 -1.30 -8.32 -4.03
C GLY A 20 -1.07 -9.05 -2.72
N PHE A 21 -0.63 -10.31 -2.77
CA PHE A 21 -0.21 -11.06 -1.59
C PHE A 21 1.03 -10.45 -0.94
N LEU A 22 2.05 -10.08 -1.72
CA LEU A 22 3.27 -9.46 -1.21
C LEU A 22 2.96 -8.16 -0.46
N LEU A 23 2.12 -7.28 -1.03
CA LEU A 23 1.68 -6.04 -0.39
C LEU A 23 0.95 -6.31 0.92
N THR A 24 0.03 -7.28 0.91
CA THR A 24 -0.71 -7.68 2.12
C THR A 24 0.23 -8.17 3.22
N MET A 25 1.21 -9.00 2.86
CA MET A 25 2.24 -9.50 3.79
C MET A 25 3.12 -8.38 4.33
N ILE A 26 3.52 -7.41 3.51
CA ILE A 26 4.27 -6.22 3.93
C ILE A 26 3.45 -5.41 4.94
N GLY A 27 2.16 -5.15 4.67
CA GLY A 27 1.29 -4.44 5.60
C GLY A 27 1.20 -5.13 6.97
N ILE A 28 1.01 -6.45 6.98
CA ILE A 28 0.99 -7.26 8.22
C ILE A 28 2.34 -7.21 8.94
N PHE A 29 3.45 -7.34 8.19
CA PHE A 29 4.79 -7.30 8.73
C PHE A 29 5.12 -5.94 9.36
N VAL A 30 4.82 -4.84 8.67
CA VAL A 30 4.98 -3.47 9.18
C VAL A 30 4.17 -3.27 10.46
N ARG A 31 2.92 -3.76 10.51
CA ARG A 31 2.11 -3.70 11.73
C ARG A 31 2.76 -4.45 12.90
N LYS A 32 3.25 -5.67 12.67
CA LYS A 32 3.93 -6.47 13.69
C LYS A 32 5.22 -5.79 14.16
N GLY A 33 6.01 -5.26 13.22
CA GLY A 33 7.23 -4.51 13.51
C GLY A 33 6.95 -3.27 14.37
N TYR A 34 5.90 -2.52 14.04
CA TYR A 34 5.45 -1.37 14.84
C TYR A 34 5.03 -1.76 16.26
N MET A 35 4.22 -2.81 16.42
CA MET A 35 3.76 -3.26 17.75
C MET A 35 4.93 -3.67 18.63
N LYS A 36 5.91 -4.42 18.08
CA LYS A 36 7.16 -4.75 18.78
C LYS A 36 7.99 -3.50 19.07
N ALA A 37 8.10 -2.57 18.12
CA ALA A 37 8.86 -1.34 18.29
C ALA A 37 8.34 -0.51 19.48
N ARG A 38 7.01 -0.49 19.67
CA ARG A 38 6.34 0.15 20.81
C ARG A 38 6.63 -0.57 22.13
N GLU A 39 6.55 -1.90 22.14
CA GLU A 39 6.79 -2.74 23.33
C GLU A 39 8.20 -2.55 23.91
N TYR A 40 9.20 -2.43 23.04
CA TYR A 40 10.61 -2.24 23.43
C TYR A 40 11.06 -0.77 23.44
N ASN A 41 10.15 0.19 23.30
CA ASN A 41 10.42 1.62 23.34
C ASN A 41 11.50 2.11 22.34
N TYR A 42 11.48 1.58 21.11
CA TYR A 42 12.45 1.90 20.04
C TYR A 42 12.26 3.29 19.39
N ARG A 43 11.63 4.25 20.08
CA ARG A 43 11.55 5.67 19.65
C ARG A 43 12.88 6.22 19.12
N PRO A 44 14.06 5.90 19.69
CA PRO A 44 15.34 6.38 19.17
C PRO A 44 15.69 5.92 17.74
N MET A 45 15.17 4.77 17.29
CA MET A 45 15.42 4.21 15.96
C MET A 45 14.43 4.69 14.90
N MET A 46 13.37 5.38 15.29
CA MET A 46 12.38 5.92 14.35
C MET A 46 12.94 7.13 13.58
N PRO A 47 12.50 7.37 12.34
CA PRO A 47 12.80 8.60 11.61
C PRO A 47 12.47 9.86 12.43
N LYS A 48 13.25 10.93 12.24
CA LYS A 48 13.14 12.16 13.06
C LYS A 48 11.72 12.73 13.14
N PHE A 49 10.96 12.68 12.05
CA PHE A 49 9.56 13.15 12.01
C PHE A 49 8.60 12.29 12.85
N MET A 50 8.88 10.99 13.01
CA MET A 50 8.10 10.08 13.85
C MET A 50 8.39 10.28 15.33
N LYS A 51 9.61 10.72 15.69
CA LYS A 51 9.97 11.07 17.07
C LYS A 51 9.22 12.30 17.59
N GLU A 52 8.80 13.17 16.68
CA GLU A 52 8.08 14.42 16.98
C GLU A 52 6.55 14.19 17.11
N MET A 53 6.04 12.99 16.78
CA MET A 53 4.62 12.63 16.88
C MET A 53 4.27 12.05 18.25
N SER A 54 3.04 12.26 18.72
CA SER A 54 2.52 11.54 19.89
C SER A 54 2.33 10.05 19.57
N ASP A 55 2.31 9.19 20.58
CA ASP A 55 2.10 7.74 20.36
C ASP A 55 0.73 7.45 19.73
N GLU A 56 -0.27 8.28 20.02
CA GLU A 56 -1.61 8.22 19.42
C GLU A 56 -1.59 8.62 17.94
N GLU A 57 -0.86 9.69 17.59
CA GLU A 57 -0.67 10.13 16.21
C GLU A 57 0.08 9.06 15.40
N LEU A 58 1.14 8.50 15.98
CA LEU A 58 1.95 7.45 15.36
C LEU A 58 1.13 6.17 15.13
N GLU A 59 0.30 5.78 16.10
CA GLU A 59 -0.57 4.61 15.98
C GLU A 59 -1.67 4.85 14.92
N SER A 60 -2.26 6.04 14.89
CA SER A 60 -3.26 6.42 13.89
C SER A 60 -2.68 6.39 12.47
N VAL A 61 -1.50 6.96 12.26
CA VAL A 61 -0.79 6.94 10.97
C VAL A 61 -0.44 5.51 10.56
N ASN A 62 0.14 4.71 11.47
CA ASN A 62 0.48 3.32 11.18
C ASN A 62 -0.75 2.48 10.85
N ARG A 63 -1.84 2.62 11.61
CA ARG A 63 -3.10 1.89 11.37
C ARG A 63 -3.70 2.25 10.01
N ARG A 64 -3.71 3.53 9.64
CA ARG A 64 -4.19 4.00 8.33
C ARG A 64 -3.30 3.48 7.20
N PHE A 65 -1.99 3.61 7.32
CA PHE A 65 -1.02 3.14 6.33
C PHE A 65 -1.13 1.63 6.10
N VAL A 66 -1.05 0.83 7.17
CA VAL A 66 -1.17 -0.64 7.10
C VAL A 66 -2.53 -1.04 6.51
N GLY A 67 -3.62 -0.46 7.00
CA GLY A 67 -4.96 -0.77 6.51
C GLY A 67 -5.08 -0.51 5.01
N HIS A 68 -4.46 0.58 4.55
CA HIS A 68 -4.46 0.95 3.14
C HIS A 68 -3.62 -0.01 2.27
N VAL A 69 -2.41 -0.36 2.71
CA VAL A 69 -1.53 -1.32 2.01
C VAL A 69 -2.21 -2.69 1.89
N ILE A 70 -2.85 -3.17 2.95
CA ILE A 70 -3.61 -4.42 2.93
C ILE A 70 -4.81 -4.31 1.99
N TRP A 71 -5.58 -3.22 2.06
CA TRP A 71 -6.74 -3.02 1.20
C TRP A 71 -6.37 -3.01 -0.29
N VAL A 72 -5.29 -2.31 -0.67
CA VAL A 72 -4.81 -2.33 -2.07
C VAL A 72 -4.30 -3.71 -2.47
N GLY A 73 -3.57 -4.40 -1.58
CA GLY A 73 -3.11 -5.76 -1.82
C GLY A 73 -4.28 -6.71 -2.14
N LEU A 74 -5.34 -6.66 -1.34
CA LEU A 74 -6.56 -7.46 -1.56
C LEU A 74 -7.29 -7.06 -2.84
N LEU A 75 -7.39 -5.75 -3.13
CA LEU A 75 -8.03 -5.25 -4.35
C LEU A 75 -7.29 -5.74 -5.60
N MET A 76 -5.95 -5.75 -5.58
CA MET A 76 -5.13 -6.30 -6.65
C MET A 76 -5.38 -7.79 -6.86
N VAL A 77 -5.48 -8.58 -5.79
CA VAL A 77 -5.81 -10.02 -5.89
C VAL A 77 -7.18 -10.19 -6.56
N LEU A 78 -8.19 -9.45 -6.11
CA LEU A 78 -9.55 -9.54 -6.67
C LEU A 78 -9.59 -9.22 -8.16
N LEU A 79 -9.00 -8.09 -8.56
CA LEU A 79 -8.95 -7.67 -9.97
C LEU A 79 -8.16 -8.65 -10.83
N SER A 80 -7.12 -9.26 -10.26
CA SER A 80 -6.33 -10.29 -10.93
C SER A 80 -7.11 -11.58 -11.15
N VAL A 81 -7.94 -12.01 -10.19
CA VAL A 81 -8.84 -13.16 -10.36
C VAL A 81 -9.88 -12.90 -11.45
N VAL A 82 -10.48 -11.69 -11.46
CA VAL A 82 -11.43 -11.29 -12.52
C VAL A 82 -10.76 -11.29 -13.89
N ASN A 83 -9.51 -10.82 -13.96
CA ASN A 83 -8.73 -10.86 -15.19
C ASN A 83 -8.45 -12.30 -15.66
N ILE A 84 -7.97 -13.18 -14.78
CA ILE A 84 -7.76 -14.60 -15.11
C ILE A 84 -9.07 -15.22 -15.63
N TYR A 85 -10.18 -14.96 -14.93
CA TYR A 85 -11.49 -15.47 -15.36
C TYR A 85 -11.89 -14.94 -16.75
N SER A 86 -11.68 -13.65 -17.01
CA SER A 86 -11.94 -13.05 -18.32
C SER A 86 -11.07 -13.69 -19.41
N ALA A 87 -9.77 -13.86 -19.16
CA ALA A 87 -8.83 -14.49 -20.09
C ALA A 87 -9.21 -15.94 -20.42
N LEU A 88 -9.64 -16.71 -19.41
CA LEU A 88 -10.13 -18.09 -19.59
C LEU A 88 -11.42 -18.18 -20.41
N ASN A 89 -12.21 -17.11 -20.47
CA ASN A 89 -13.45 -17.02 -21.24
C ASN A 89 -13.29 -16.28 -22.59
N GLY A 90 -12.06 -16.06 -23.06
CA GLY A 90 -11.79 -15.42 -24.36
C GLY A 90 -11.79 -13.88 -24.35
N GLY A 91 -11.73 -13.25 -23.17
CA GLY A 91 -11.55 -11.80 -23.04
C GLY A 91 -10.12 -11.36 -23.37
N GLY A 92 -9.97 -10.24 -24.09
CA GLY A 92 -8.70 -9.71 -24.58
C GLY A 92 -8.41 -8.26 -24.16
N GLN A 93 -7.13 -7.98 -23.87
CA GLN A 93 -6.41 -6.71 -23.66
C GLN A 93 -6.94 -5.66 -22.64
N ASP A 94 -8.25 -5.49 -22.41
CA ASP A 94 -8.79 -4.49 -21.47
C ASP A 94 -8.39 -4.75 -19.99
N ALA A 95 -7.96 -5.99 -19.73
CA ALA A 95 -7.37 -6.45 -18.49
C ALA A 95 -6.12 -5.67 -18.02
N PHE A 96 -5.31 -5.17 -18.96
CA PHE A 96 -4.04 -4.51 -18.63
C PHE A 96 -4.26 -3.20 -17.85
N VAL A 97 -5.30 -2.46 -18.20
CA VAL A 97 -5.66 -1.18 -17.57
C VAL A 97 -6.15 -1.41 -16.14
N LEU A 98 -6.97 -2.44 -15.92
CA LEU A 98 -7.47 -2.80 -14.59
C LEU A 98 -6.37 -3.24 -13.62
N PHE A 99 -5.23 -3.69 -14.14
CA PHE A 99 -4.05 -4.07 -13.35
C PHE A 99 -3.22 -2.88 -12.90
N PHE A 100 -3.06 -1.88 -13.76
CA PHE A 100 -2.22 -0.71 -13.50
C PHE A 100 -2.91 0.35 -12.63
N ILE A 101 -4.25 0.45 -12.70
CA ILE A 101 -5.02 1.43 -11.91
C ILE A 101 -4.76 1.29 -10.40
N PRO A 102 -4.85 0.10 -9.77
CA PRO A 102 -4.56 -0.06 -8.34
C PRO A 102 -3.12 0.28 -7.98
N LEU A 103 -2.16 -0.05 -8.84
CA LEU A 103 -0.73 0.22 -8.62
C LEU A 103 -0.44 1.73 -8.68
N LEU A 104 -1.04 2.43 -9.64
CA LEU A 104 -1.03 3.89 -9.75
C LEU A 104 -1.72 4.55 -8.56
N LEU A 105 -2.88 4.04 -8.13
CA LEU A 105 -3.59 4.52 -6.96
C LEU A 105 -2.71 4.38 -5.70
N LEU A 106 -2.03 3.24 -5.52
CA LEU A 106 -1.10 3.02 -4.43
C LEU A 106 0.03 4.06 -4.43
N LEU A 107 0.61 4.33 -5.61
CA LEU A 107 1.69 5.31 -5.80
C LEU A 107 1.24 6.73 -5.45
N VAL A 108 0.08 7.13 -5.97
CA VAL A 108 -0.51 8.45 -5.70
C VAL A 108 -0.87 8.59 -4.22
N LEU A 109 -1.50 7.59 -3.61
CA LEU A 109 -1.90 7.64 -2.21
C LEU A 109 -0.71 7.54 -1.25
N SER A 110 0.36 6.84 -1.63
CA SER A 110 1.63 6.85 -0.89
C SER A 110 2.30 8.22 -0.96
N ALA A 111 2.28 8.87 -2.13
CA ALA A 111 2.78 10.24 -2.28
C ALA A 111 1.94 11.24 -1.48
N VAL A 112 0.61 11.12 -1.51
CA VAL A 112 -0.31 11.97 -0.72
C VAL A 112 -0.12 11.74 0.77
N ALA A 113 0.03 10.49 1.23
CA ALA A 113 0.32 10.17 2.62
C ALA A 113 1.66 10.76 3.05
N PHE A 114 2.69 10.66 2.21
CA PHE A 114 4.00 11.27 2.46
C PHE A 114 3.91 12.80 2.54
N VAL A 115 3.20 13.45 1.62
CA VAL A 115 2.99 14.91 1.61
C VAL A 115 2.18 15.36 2.83
N ALA A 116 1.14 14.62 3.21
CA ALA A 116 0.33 14.92 4.39
C ALA A 116 1.16 14.81 5.68
N ILE A 117 1.96 13.74 5.82
CA ILE A 117 2.90 13.57 6.94
C ILE A 117 3.94 14.70 6.96
N TYR A 118 4.51 15.03 5.79
CA TYR A 118 5.50 16.10 5.67
C TYR A 118 4.91 17.48 6.05
N ARG A 119 3.74 17.83 5.52
CA ARG A 119 3.06 19.09 5.86
C ARG A 119 2.71 19.16 7.34
N TYR A 120 2.18 18.08 7.92
CA TYR A 120 1.85 18.00 9.34
C TYR A 120 3.08 18.25 10.22
N SER A 121 4.22 17.65 9.88
CA SER A 121 5.49 17.86 10.59
C SER A 121 5.99 19.31 10.53
N LYS A 122 5.73 20.01 9.42
CA LYS A 122 6.08 21.42 9.23
C LYS A 122 5.21 22.36 10.07
N THR A 123 3.90 22.12 10.12
CA THR A 123 2.97 22.94 10.92
C THR A 123 3.25 22.86 12.42
N LYS A 124 3.53 21.67 12.98
CA LYS A 124 3.89 21.55 14.40
C LYS A 124 5.21 22.23 14.77
N LYS A 125 6.17 22.32 13.85
CA LYS A 125 7.42 23.08 14.09
C LYS A 125 7.21 24.57 14.24
N VAL A 126 6.12 25.11 13.69
CA VAL A 126 5.80 26.54 13.80
C VAL A 126 5.03 26.82 15.10
N GLU A 127 4.17 25.90 15.55
CA GLU A 127 3.44 26.03 16.81
C GLU A 127 4.30 25.75 18.06
N GLY A 128 5.34 24.92 17.94
CA GLY A 128 6.32 24.67 19.01
C GLY A 128 7.46 25.70 19.09
N ALA A 129 7.48 26.67 18.18
CA ALA A 129 8.41 27.79 18.15
C ALA A 129 7.67 29.09 18.46
N GLY A 130 7.02 29.15 19.63
CA GLY A 130 6.62 30.42 20.21
C GLY A 130 7.85 31.19 20.72
N PRO A 131 7.84 32.53 20.70
CA PRO A 131 8.96 33.39 21.09
C PRO A 131 9.44 33.16 22.52
#